data_AF-A0A935U6B0-F1
#
_entry.id   AF-A0A935U6B0-F1
#
_cell.length_a   1.000
_cell.length_b   1.000
_cell.length_c   1.000
_cell.angle_alpha   90.00
_cell.angle_beta   90.00
_cell.angle_gamma   90.00
#
_symmetry.space_group_name_H-M   'P 1'
#
loop_
_entity.id
_entity.type
_entity.pdbx_description
1 polymer ?
#
loop_
_entity_poly.entity_id
_entity_poly.type
_entity_poly.pdbx_seq_one_letter_code
_entity_poly.pdbx_strand_id
1 'polypeptide(L)'
;MECIRACRGRFRGCELHDRAIGLAAAKLVVASEGLVTRIVTRRASARAVALLAKHAVPLTAGEVVPVLLNRDRTGPCLMEQKASATEDPREFLREIFAFFS
;
A
#
# COMPACT_ATOMS: atom_id res chain seq x y z
N MET A 1 -4.07 -8.28 -1.17
CA MET A 1 -3.78 -9.18 -0.03
C MET A 1 -3.28 -10.55 -0.49
N GLU A 2 -3.94 -11.16 -1.47
CA GLU A 2 -3.60 -12.50 -1.99
C GLU A 2 -2.13 -12.63 -2.40
N CYS A 3 -1.57 -11.64 -3.12
CA CYS A 3 -0.17 -11.68 -3.54
C CYS A 3 0.80 -11.74 -2.35
N ILE A 4 0.53 -11.00 -1.27
CA ILE A 4 1.34 -11.06 -0.05
C ILE A 4 1.22 -12.43 0.61
N ARG A 5 0.02 -13.00 0.71
CA ARG A 5 -0.18 -14.36 1.25
C ARG A 5 0.55 -15.41 0.42
N ALA A 6 0.44 -15.35 -0.91
CA ALA A 6 1.04 -16.32 -1.82
C ALA A 6 2.58 -16.25 -1.86
N CYS A 7 3.15 -15.08 -1.60
CA CYS A 7 4.59 -14.84 -1.73
C CYS A 7 5.36 -14.78 -0.42
N ARG A 8 4.69 -14.55 0.72
CA ARG A 8 5.34 -14.47 2.04
C ARG A 8 6.09 -15.76 2.34
N GLY A 9 7.35 -15.64 2.76
CA GLY A 9 8.22 -16.77 3.06
C GLY A 9 8.81 -17.48 1.83
N ARG A 10 8.33 -17.16 0.62
CA ARG A 10 8.80 -17.77 -0.65
C ARG A 10 9.64 -16.82 -1.48
N PHE A 11 9.32 -15.53 -1.44
CA PHE A 11 10.02 -14.50 -2.20
C PHE A 11 10.46 -13.34 -1.29
N ARG A 12 11.50 -12.63 -1.72
CA ARG A 12 12.04 -11.42 -1.10
C ARG A 12 12.58 -10.50 -2.19
N GLY A 13 12.64 -9.20 -1.91
CA GLY A 13 13.25 -8.24 -2.83
C GLY A 13 12.46 -7.98 -4.11
N CYS A 14 11.15 -8.24 -4.11
CA CYS A 14 10.31 -8.09 -5.29
C CYS A 14 10.05 -6.62 -5.65
N GLU A 15 9.83 -6.37 -6.93
CA GLU A 15 9.27 -5.12 -7.44
C GLU A 15 7.76 -5.26 -7.62
N LEU A 16 6.99 -4.36 -7.00
CA LEU A 16 5.55 -4.33 -7.16
C LEU A 16 5.16 -3.36 -8.27
N HIS A 17 4.43 -3.88 -9.26
CA HIS A 17 3.76 -3.06 -10.29
C HIS A 17 2.27 -3.01 -10.00
N ASP A 18 1.73 -1.81 -9.84
CA ASP A 18 0.29 -1.59 -9.68
C ASP A 18 -0.16 -0.32 -10.41
N ARG A 19 -1.41 -0.28 -10.86
CA ARG A 19 -1.99 0.92 -11.45
C ARG A 19 -2.09 2.07 -10.45
N ALA A 20 -2.40 1.77 -9.18
CA ALA A 20 -2.54 2.79 -8.15
C ALA A 20 -2.04 2.32 -6.78
N ILE A 21 -1.25 3.14 -6.11
CA ILE A 21 -0.72 2.86 -4.78
C ILE A 21 -1.24 3.90 -3.78
N GLY A 22 -2.20 3.47 -2.96
CA GLY A 22 -2.74 4.23 -1.84
C GLY A 22 -2.08 3.87 -0.52
N LEU A 23 -2.44 4.59 0.55
CA LEU A 23 -1.88 4.36 1.89
C LEU A 23 -2.03 2.92 2.36
N ALA A 24 -3.16 2.27 2.05
CA ALA A 24 -3.39 0.87 2.39
C ALA A 24 -2.32 -0.05 1.79
N ALA A 25 -2.08 0.05 0.47
CA ALA A 25 -1.08 -0.77 -0.21
C ALA A 25 0.34 -0.48 0.30
N ALA A 26 0.66 0.80 0.55
CA ALA A 26 1.94 1.18 1.13
C ALA A 26 2.18 0.54 2.51
N LYS A 27 1.18 0.52 3.38
CA LYS A 27 1.28 -0.16 4.68
C LYS A 27 1.50 -1.66 4.55
N LEU A 28 0.79 -2.29 3.61
CA LEU A 28 0.99 -3.71 3.34
C LEU A 28 2.41 -4.02 2.89
N VAL A 29 2.99 -3.17 2.03
CA VAL A 29 4.39 -3.30 1.60
C VAL A 29 5.32 -3.16 2.79
N VAL A 30 5.18 -2.11 3.60
CA VAL A 30 6.01 -1.90 4.80
C VAL A 30 5.90 -3.07 5.78
N ALA A 31 4.69 -3.59 6.01
CA ALA A 31 4.45 -4.70 6.92
C ALA A 31 4.89 -6.07 6.36
N SER A 32 5.25 -6.15 5.07
CA SER A 32 5.64 -7.41 4.41
C SER A 32 7.12 -7.80 4.62
N GLU A 33 7.88 -7.04 5.41
CA GLU A 33 9.24 -7.37 5.87
C GLU A 33 10.22 -7.75 4.73
N GLY A 34 10.31 -6.90 3.71
CA GLY A 34 11.26 -7.07 2.61
C GLY A 34 10.80 -8.03 1.51
N LEU A 35 9.52 -8.45 1.53
CA LEU A 35 8.91 -9.10 0.37
C LEU A 35 8.94 -8.16 -0.85
N VAL A 36 8.44 -6.93 -0.69
CA VAL A 36 8.51 -5.88 -1.71
C VAL A 36 9.51 -4.82 -1.26
N THR A 37 10.49 -4.51 -2.11
CA THR A 37 11.54 -3.53 -1.80
C THR A 37 11.51 -2.31 -2.70
N ARG A 38 10.68 -2.30 -3.75
CA ARG A 38 10.51 -1.18 -4.67
C ARG A 38 9.15 -1.26 -5.37
N ILE A 39 8.63 -0.12 -5.79
CA ILE A 39 7.31 -0.01 -6.39
C ILE A 39 7.37 0.85 -7.66
N VAL A 40 6.68 0.40 -8.70
CA VAL A 40 6.40 1.18 -9.91
C VAL A 40 4.89 1.30 -10.05
N THR A 41 4.40 2.53 -10.19
CA THR A 41 2.96 2.77 -10.30
C THR A 41 2.63 3.91 -11.26
N ARG A 42 1.40 3.90 -11.79
CA ARG A 42 0.91 5.04 -12.59
C ARG A 42 0.50 6.19 -11.69
N ARG A 43 -0.14 5.91 -10.54
CA ARG A 43 -0.67 6.93 -9.63
C ARG A 43 -0.41 6.54 -8.17
N ALA A 44 0.05 7.48 -7.36
CA ALA A 44 0.22 7.28 -5.91
C ALA A 44 -0.51 8.35 -5.10
N SER A 45 -0.97 8.03 -3.89
CA SER A 45 -1.40 9.07 -2.95
C SER A 45 -0.21 9.71 -2.24
N ALA A 46 -0.32 11.00 -1.90
CA ALA A 46 0.73 11.73 -1.17
C ALA A 46 1.11 11.03 0.14
N ARG A 47 0.12 10.43 0.82
CA ARG A 47 0.35 9.67 2.06
C ARG A 47 1.09 8.36 1.83
N ALA A 48 0.83 7.68 0.72
CA ALA A 48 1.61 6.49 0.34
C ALA A 48 3.08 6.87 0.10
N VAL A 49 3.34 7.94 -0.67
CA VAL A 49 4.69 8.45 -0.92
C VAL A 49 5.43 8.74 0.38
N ALA A 50 4.81 9.50 1.29
CA ALA A 50 5.42 9.86 2.57
C ALA A 50 5.73 8.63 3.44
N LEU A 51 4.80 7.68 3.54
CA LEU A 51 5.00 6.45 4.33
C LEU A 51 6.15 5.61 3.77
N LEU A 52 6.20 5.42 2.45
CA LEU A 52 7.22 4.60 1.79
C LEU A 52 8.60 5.24 1.91
N ALA A 53 8.69 6.56 1.74
CA ALA A 53 9.93 7.31 1.94
C ALA A 53 10.47 7.16 3.37
N LYS A 54 9.59 7.26 4.39
CA LYS A 54 9.96 7.04 5.80
C LYS A 54 10.57 5.65 6.05
N HIS A 55 10.19 4.65 5.26
CA HIS A 55 10.65 3.27 5.39
C HIS A 55 11.68 2.88 4.32
N ALA A 56 12.25 3.85 3.60
CA ALA A 56 13.23 3.64 2.54
C ALA A 56 12.79 2.63 1.47
N VAL A 57 11.50 2.63 1.10
CA VAL A 57 10.97 1.84 -0.02
C VAL A 57 10.84 2.77 -1.24
N PRO A 58 11.69 2.65 -2.27
CA PRO A 58 11.60 3.47 -3.46
C PRO A 58 10.27 3.27 -4.19
N LEU A 59 9.66 4.37 -4.61
CA LEU A 59 8.43 4.41 -5.40
C LEU A 59 8.65 5.32 -6.61
N THR A 60 8.43 4.77 -7.81
CA THR A 60 8.30 5.56 -9.03
C THR A 60 6.82 5.68 -9.38
N ALA A 61 6.31 6.90 -9.46
CA ALA A 61 4.91 7.19 -9.79
C ALA A 61 4.81 8.10 -11.00
N GLY A 62 3.90 7.80 -11.93
CA GLY A 62 3.58 8.70 -13.05
C GLY A 62 2.92 10.00 -12.58
N GLU A 63 2.07 9.94 -11.58
CA GLU A 63 1.48 11.09 -10.89
C GLU A 63 1.31 10.84 -9.39
N VAL A 64 1.35 11.92 -8.60
CA VAL A 64 1.02 11.91 -7.17
C VAL A 64 -0.22 12.77 -6.95
N VAL A 65 -1.21 12.22 -6.27
CA VAL A 65 -2.47 12.91 -5.94
C VAL A 65 -2.64 13.05 -4.42
N PRO A 66 -3.42 14.03 -3.93
CA PRO A 66 -3.65 14.18 -2.49
C PRO A 66 -4.27 12.93 -1.85
N VAL A 67 -5.24 12.29 -2.54
CA VAL A 67 -5.96 11.11 -2.07
C VAL A 67 -6.43 10.26 -3.26
N LEU A 68 -6.46 8.93 -3.12
CA LEU A 68 -7.14 8.09 -4.09
C LEU A 68 -8.65 8.14 -3.86
N LEU A 69 -9.40 8.36 -4.94
CA LEU A 69 -10.85 8.38 -4.91
C LEU A 69 -11.45 6.98 -5.11
N ASN A 70 -12.68 6.81 -4.66
CA ASN A 70 -13.50 5.65 -5.00
C ASN A 70 -13.83 5.63 -6.52
N ARG A 71 -14.42 4.52 -6.99
CA ARG A 71 -14.75 4.33 -8.40
C ARG A 71 -15.65 5.44 -8.96
N ASP A 72 -16.59 5.90 -8.14
CA ASP A 72 -17.59 6.91 -8.52
C ASP A 72 -17.08 8.36 -8.38
N ARG A 73 -15.85 8.53 -7.89
CA ARG A 73 -15.19 9.83 -7.61
C ARG A 73 -15.98 10.74 -6.67
N THR A 74 -16.80 10.17 -5.80
CA THR A 74 -17.62 10.90 -4.83
C THR A 74 -16.91 11.11 -3.48
N GLY A 75 -15.78 10.43 -3.26
CA GLY A 75 -15.00 10.59 -2.04
C GLY A 75 -13.76 9.70 -2.00
N PRO A 76 -12.99 9.72 -0.88
CA PRO A 76 -11.81 8.88 -0.72
C PRO A 76 -12.15 7.40 -0.82
N CYS A 77 -11.24 6.62 -1.41
CA CYS A 77 -11.32 5.17 -1.46
C CYS A 77 -11.46 4.58 -0.05
N LEU A 78 -12.37 3.59 0.11
CA LEU A 78 -12.63 2.92 1.40
C LEU A 78 -11.34 2.40 2.06
N MET A 79 -10.44 1.84 1.26
CA MET A 79 -9.17 1.31 1.75
C MET A 79 -8.23 2.41 2.23
N GLU A 80 -8.22 3.56 1.55
CA GLU A 80 -7.47 4.74 1.97
C GLU A 80 -7.98 5.24 3.34
N GLN A 81 -9.30 5.28 3.52
CA GLN A 81 -9.93 5.68 4.78
C GLN A 81 -9.60 4.71 5.92
N LYS A 82 -9.78 3.40 5.71
CA LYS A 82 -9.42 2.38 6.71
C LYS A 82 -7.95 2.48 7.11
N ALA A 83 -7.06 2.60 6.12
CA ALA A 83 -5.63 2.75 6.38
C ALA A 83 -5.28 4.06 7.10
N SER A 84 -6.17 5.06 7.09
CA SER A 84 -5.96 6.32 7.80
C SER A 84 -6.28 6.23 9.29
N ALA A 85 -7.13 5.29 9.70
CA ALA A 85 -7.57 5.12 11.09
C ALA A 85 -6.53 4.40 11.96
N THR A 86 -5.71 3.56 11.34
CA THR A 86 -4.58 2.88 11.99
C THR A 86 -3.30 3.68 11.73
N GLU A 87 -2.31 3.67 12.62
CA GLU A 87 -0.99 4.26 12.33
C GLU A 87 0.03 3.18 11.95
N ASP A 88 0.16 2.16 12.80
CA ASP A 88 1.12 1.06 12.63
C ASP A 88 0.78 0.20 11.39
N PRO A 89 1.69 0.06 10.41
CA PRO A 89 1.52 -0.85 9.29
C PRO A 89 1.27 -2.31 9.68
N ARG A 90 1.87 -2.80 10.78
CA ARG A 90 1.68 -4.19 11.24
C ARG A 90 0.30 -4.38 11.86
N GLU A 91 -0.18 -3.43 12.64
CA GLU A 91 -1.55 -3.41 13.12
C GLU A 91 -2.56 -3.39 11.95
N PHE A 92 -2.37 -2.50 10.98
CA PHE A 92 -3.23 -2.43 9.80
C PHE A 92 -3.26 -3.75 9.03
N LEU A 93 -2.09 -4.42 8.89
CA LEU A 93 -2.02 -5.74 8.26
C LEU A 93 -2.90 -6.77 8.97
N ARG A 94 -2.92 -6.78 10.31
CA ARG A 94 -3.78 -7.68 11.09
C ARG A 94 -5.26 -7.37 10.88
N GLU A 95 -5.64 -6.10 11.00
CA GLU A 95 -7.03 -5.65 10.84
C GLU A 95 -7.57 -5.98 9.44
N ILE A 96 -6.77 -5.73 8.41
CA ILE A 96 -7.21 -5.93 7.03
C ILE A 96 -7.25 -7.41 6.66
N PHE A 97 -6.42 -8.26 7.25
CA PHE A 97 -6.60 -9.70 7.12
C PHE A 97 -7.90 -10.18 7.76
N ALA A 98 -8.26 -9.67 8.94
CA ALA A 98 -9.53 -10.02 9.60
C ALA A 98 -10.75 -9.54 8.79
N PHE A 99 -10.64 -8.39 8.11
CA PHE A 99 -11.72 -7.84 7.28
C PHE A 99 -12.03 -8.66 6.02
N PHE A 100 -11.04 -9.37 5.46
CA PHE A 100 -11.19 -10.20 4.25
C PHE A 100 -11.13 -11.71 4.54
N SER A 101 -11.31 -12.10 5.81
CA SER A 101 -11.42 -13.52 6.20
C SER A 101 -12.87 -13.99 6.18
#